data_AF-A0A364NWB9-F1
#
_entry.id   AF-A0A364NWB9-F1
#
_cell.length_a   1.000
_cell.length_b   1.000
_cell.length_c   1.000
_cell.angle_alpha   90.00
_cell.angle_beta   90.00
_cell.angle_gamma   90.00
#
_symmetry.space_group_name_H-M   'P 1'
#
loop_
_entity.id
_entity.type
_entity.pdbx_description
1 polymer ?
#
loop_
_entity_poly.entity_id
_entity_poly.type
_entity_poly.pdbx_seq_one_letter_code
_entity_poly.pdbx_strand_id
1 'polypeptide(L)'
;MIKPQHLAGQFIAYSAFAVMIAYFASSPPYQHHPQESALVRLSLTHAGQRVGDCKERSPDELAKLPPNMRAKQNCGRERNQVTLEMDIDGKTVYSQTAKPAGLSGDGRSRFYDSREVPAGRHVIRARMRDGGKPDGFDYDEQVEVELAPRQVFVIDFDEEDKKLSFE
;
A
#
# COMPACT_ATOMS: atom_id res chain seq x y z
N MET A 1 -11.86 50.09 -47.24
CA MET A 1 -10.92 49.14 -47.89
C MET A 1 -9.88 48.71 -46.87
N ILE A 2 -9.78 47.41 -46.57
CA ILE A 2 -8.76 46.88 -45.67
C ILE A 2 -7.42 46.99 -46.39
N LYS A 3 -6.40 47.62 -45.78
CA LYS A 3 -5.08 47.74 -46.42
C LYS A 3 -4.37 46.38 -46.39
N PRO A 4 -3.67 45.97 -47.47
CA PRO A 4 -3.05 44.65 -47.59
C PRO A 4 -2.04 44.35 -46.47
N GLN A 5 -1.37 45.37 -45.94
CA GLN A 5 -0.47 45.28 -44.79
C GLN A 5 -1.15 44.76 -43.50
N HIS A 6 -2.42 45.10 -43.27
CA HIS A 6 -3.16 44.60 -42.11
C HIS A 6 -3.53 43.12 -42.28
N LEU A 7 -3.89 42.71 -43.51
CA LEU A 7 -4.15 41.31 -43.83
C LEU A 7 -2.89 40.46 -43.62
N ALA A 8 -1.73 40.95 -44.08
CA ALA A 8 -0.45 40.26 -43.91
C ALA A 8 -0.09 40.11 -42.42
N GLY A 9 -0.22 41.18 -41.63
CA GLY A 9 0.06 41.14 -40.19
C GLY A 9 -0.86 40.17 -39.45
N GLN A 10 -2.16 40.16 -39.78
CA GLN A 10 -3.13 39.26 -39.14
C GLN A 10 -2.87 37.79 -39.51
N PHE A 11 -2.54 37.51 -40.77
CA PHE A 11 -2.17 36.17 -41.21
C PHE A 11 -0.92 35.65 -40.48
N ILE A 12 0.11 36.50 -40.33
CA ILE A 12 1.34 36.16 -39.60
C ILE A 12 1.03 35.86 -38.13
N ALA A 13 0.28 36.75 -37.47
CA ALA A 13 -0.06 36.59 -36.06
C ALA A 13 -0.88 35.32 -35.80
N TYR A 14 -1.89 35.04 -36.62
CA TYR A 14 -2.70 33.84 -36.49
C TYR A 14 -1.94 32.56 -36.83
N SER A 15 -1.06 32.60 -37.84
CA SER A 15 -0.20 31.46 -38.17
C SER A 15 0.77 31.15 -37.02
N ALA A 16 1.41 32.17 -36.45
CA ALA A 16 2.31 31.99 -35.31
C ALA A 16 1.57 31.42 -34.09
N PHE A 17 0.37 31.93 -33.81
CA PHE A 17 -0.48 31.44 -32.74
C PHE A 17 -0.91 29.98 -32.96
N ALA A 18 -1.33 29.63 -34.18
CA ALA A 18 -1.71 28.26 -34.53
C ALA A 18 -0.54 27.27 -34.40
N VAL A 19 0.67 27.66 -34.81
CA VAL A 19 1.88 26.84 -34.65
C VAL A 19 2.21 26.62 -33.17
N MET A 20 2.10 27.68 -32.36
CA MET A 20 2.34 27.58 -30.91
C MET A 20 1.36 26.62 -30.25
N ILE A 21 0.06 26.73 -30.59
CA ILE A 21 -0.96 25.80 -30.09
C ILE A 21 -0.64 24.37 -30.54
N ALA A 22 -0.36 24.15 -31.82
CA ALA A 22 -0.08 22.82 -32.34
C ALA A 22 1.14 22.16 -31.65
N TYR A 23 2.19 22.95 -31.40
CA TYR A 23 3.38 22.48 -30.70
C TYR A 23 3.07 22.10 -29.25
N PHE A 24 2.48 23.02 -28.48
CA PHE A 24 2.20 22.77 -27.06
C PHE A 24 1.05 21.79 -26.80
N ALA A 25 0.18 21.56 -27.79
CA ALA A 25 -0.86 20.52 -27.71
C ALA A 25 -0.29 19.09 -27.79
N SER A 26 0.90 18.92 -28.37
CA SER A 26 1.52 17.60 -28.60
C SER A 26 2.88 17.42 -27.94
N SER A 27 3.51 18.50 -27.46
CA SER A 27 4.86 18.48 -26.89
C SER A 27 5.05 19.52 -25.78
N PRO A 28 5.85 19.21 -24.74
CA PRO A 28 6.44 17.90 -24.45
C PRO A 28 5.37 16.91 -23.92
N PRO A 29 5.48 15.61 -24.26
CA PRO A 29 4.61 14.60 -23.69
C PRO A 29 4.86 14.53 -22.17
N TYR A 30 3.78 14.58 -21.39
CA TYR A 30 3.87 14.40 -19.95
C TYR A 30 4.16 12.92 -19.64
N GLN A 31 5.27 12.67 -18.95
CA GLN A 31 5.67 11.32 -18.51
C GLN A 31 5.45 11.21 -17.01
N HIS A 32 4.48 10.39 -16.60
CA HIS A 32 4.24 10.10 -15.18
C HIS A 32 5.38 9.26 -14.59
N HIS A 33 5.93 8.32 -15.36
CA HIS A 33 7.00 7.40 -14.95
C HIS A 33 7.98 7.16 -16.10
N PRO A 34 9.26 6.86 -15.82
CA PRO A 34 10.22 6.45 -16.84
C PRO A 34 9.68 5.26 -17.67
N GLN A 35 9.86 5.29 -19.00
CA GLN A 35 9.29 4.26 -19.90
C GLN A 35 9.78 2.84 -19.57
N GLU A 36 10.99 2.72 -19.02
CA GLU A 36 11.66 1.46 -18.66
C GLU A 36 11.54 1.13 -17.16
N SER A 37 10.52 1.66 -16.48
CA SER A 37 10.28 1.39 -15.05
C SER A 37 8.96 0.65 -14.83
N ALA A 38 8.92 -0.14 -13.77
CA ALA A 38 7.74 -0.76 -13.21
C ALA A 38 7.50 -0.20 -11.80
N LEU A 39 6.28 -0.39 -11.29
CA LEU A 39 5.86 0.11 -9.98
C LEU A 39 5.57 -1.07 -9.06
N VAL A 40 6.30 -1.18 -7.95
CA VAL A 40 5.99 -2.12 -6.87
C VAL A 40 5.21 -1.37 -5.81
N ARG A 41 3.96 -1.78 -5.58
CA ARG A 41 3.02 -1.13 -4.68
C ARG A 41 2.63 -2.05 -3.55
N LEU A 42 2.98 -1.66 -2.33
CA LEU A 42 2.54 -2.30 -1.11
C LEU A 42 1.27 -1.60 -0.62
N SER A 43 0.16 -2.32 -0.53
CA SER A 43 -1.12 -1.70 -0.16
C SER A 43 -2.01 -2.69 0.56
N LEU A 44 -1.73 -2.91 1.85
CA LEU A 44 -2.49 -3.86 2.66
C LEU A 44 -3.03 -3.23 3.93
N THR A 45 -4.17 -3.76 4.37
CA THR A 45 -4.77 -3.45 5.66
C THR A 45 -4.86 -4.75 6.44
N HIS A 46 -4.30 -4.78 7.64
CA HIS A 46 -4.24 -6.01 8.42
C HIS A 46 -4.52 -5.76 9.90
N ALA A 47 -5.20 -6.71 10.55
CA ALA A 47 -5.53 -6.63 11.96
C ALA A 47 -4.57 -7.52 12.76
N GLY A 48 -3.66 -6.91 13.53
CA GLY A 48 -2.71 -7.66 14.36
C GLY A 48 -3.39 -8.66 15.30
N GLN A 49 -2.66 -9.68 15.73
CA GLN A 49 -3.15 -10.67 16.69
C GLN A 49 -3.58 -9.99 17.99
N ARG A 50 -4.50 -10.62 18.72
CA ARG A 50 -4.99 -10.06 20.00
C ARG A 50 -3.88 -10.04 21.05
N VAL A 51 -3.91 -9.03 21.91
CA VAL A 51 -3.01 -8.95 23.06
C VAL A 51 -3.50 -9.93 24.14
N GLY A 52 -2.73 -10.99 24.33
CA GLY A 52 -2.98 -12.02 25.34
C GLY A 52 -4.05 -13.05 24.97
N ASP A 53 -4.04 -14.17 25.70
CA ASP A 53 -4.99 -15.27 25.50
C ASP A 53 -6.37 -14.96 26.09
N CYS A 54 -7.40 -15.54 25.47
CA CYS A 54 -8.75 -15.50 26.02
C CYS A 54 -8.80 -16.25 27.35
N LYS A 55 -9.11 -15.54 28.45
CA LYS A 55 -9.25 -16.16 29.77
C LYS A 55 -10.63 -16.80 29.91
N GLU A 56 -10.67 -18.08 30.23
CA GLU A 56 -11.92 -18.75 30.63
C GLU A 56 -12.26 -18.35 32.07
N ARG A 57 -13.50 -17.91 32.30
CA ARG A 57 -14.00 -17.56 33.62
C ARG A 57 -14.54 -18.79 34.32
N SER A 58 -14.14 -18.97 35.58
CA SER A 58 -14.63 -20.06 36.41
C SER A 58 -16.14 -19.89 36.73
N PRO A 59 -16.86 -20.98 37.08
CA PRO A 59 -18.27 -20.91 37.43
C PRO A 59 -18.57 -19.95 38.60
N ASP A 60 -17.66 -19.87 39.57
CA ASP A 60 -17.78 -18.98 40.73
C ASP A 60 -17.66 -17.50 40.36
N GLU A 61 -16.86 -17.17 39.35
CA GLU A 61 -16.75 -15.82 38.81
C GLU A 61 -17.98 -15.45 37.96
N LEU A 62 -18.53 -16.40 37.22
CA LEU A 62 -19.77 -16.20 36.46
C LEU A 62 -20.98 -16.01 37.37
N ALA A 63 -21.04 -16.71 38.51
CA ALA A 63 -22.11 -16.57 39.49
C ALA A 63 -22.14 -15.16 40.10
N LYS A 64 -20.96 -14.54 40.30
CA LYS A 64 -20.81 -13.15 40.78
C LYS A 64 -21.25 -12.10 39.75
N LEU A 65 -21.34 -12.47 38.47
CA LEU A 65 -21.78 -11.58 37.40
C LEU A 65 -23.32 -11.59 37.24
N PRO A 66 -23.92 -10.44 36.87
CA PRO A 66 -25.33 -10.37 36.51
C PRO A 66 -25.69 -11.33 35.37
N PRO A 67 -26.91 -11.90 35.32
CA PRO A 67 -27.29 -12.93 34.35
C PRO A 67 -27.00 -12.59 32.87
N ASN A 68 -27.11 -11.30 32.49
CA ASN A 68 -26.88 -10.81 31.13
C ASN A 68 -25.38 -10.63 30.77
N MET A 69 -24.47 -10.77 31.72
CA MET A 69 -23.02 -10.54 31.54
C MET A 69 -22.16 -11.79 31.76
N ARG A 70 -22.77 -12.98 31.85
CA ARG A 70 -22.09 -14.28 32.12
C ARG A 70 -21.45 -14.89 30.87
N ALA A 71 -20.61 -14.12 30.17
CA ALA A 71 -19.80 -14.65 29.08
C ALA A 71 -18.68 -15.55 29.65
N LYS A 72 -18.60 -16.80 29.18
CA LYS A 72 -17.62 -17.81 29.62
C LYS A 72 -16.17 -17.43 29.31
N GLN A 73 -15.94 -16.68 28.24
CA GLN A 73 -14.61 -16.25 27.82
C GLN A 73 -14.49 -14.74 27.90
N ASN A 74 -13.37 -14.27 28.44
CA ASN A 74 -12.98 -12.87 28.45
C ASN A 74 -11.76 -12.68 27.54
N CYS A 75 -12.02 -12.30 26.30
CA CYS A 75 -10.96 -11.96 25.34
C CYS A 75 -10.74 -10.45 25.37
N GLY A 76 -9.48 -10.03 25.55
CA GLY A 76 -9.09 -8.64 25.32
C GLY A 76 -9.43 -8.22 23.89
N ARG A 77 -9.88 -6.97 23.73
CA ARG A 77 -10.15 -6.39 22.40
C ARG A 77 -8.92 -5.80 21.74
N GLU A 78 -7.92 -5.45 22.55
CA GLU A 78 -6.67 -4.82 22.12
C GLU A 78 -5.88 -5.74 21.18
N ARG A 79 -5.24 -5.14 20.18
CA ARG A 79 -4.42 -5.84 19.18
C ARG A 79 -2.96 -5.43 19.26
N ASN A 80 -2.08 -6.32 18.82
CA ASN A 80 -0.66 -6.01 18.68
C ASN A 80 -0.43 -5.01 17.55
N GLN A 81 0.63 -4.22 17.69
CA GLN A 81 1.14 -3.42 16.58
C GLN A 81 1.65 -4.35 15.47
N VAL A 82 1.49 -3.92 14.22
CA VAL A 82 1.93 -4.69 13.06
C VAL A 82 3.19 -4.04 12.51
N THR A 83 4.24 -4.82 12.29
CA THR A 83 5.45 -4.38 11.58
C THR A 83 5.46 -5.02 10.19
N LEU A 84 5.65 -4.21 9.17
CA LEU A 84 5.72 -4.66 7.78
C LEU A 84 7.03 -4.18 7.14
N GLU A 85 7.71 -5.10 6.47
CA GLU A 85 8.94 -4.83 5.74
C GLU A 85 8.84 -5.36 4.31
N MET A 86 9.44 -4.62 3.38
CA MET A 86 9.56 -5.02 1.98
C MET A 86 11.00 -4.83 1.54
N ASP A 87 11.57 -5.91 1.01
CA ASP A 87 12.89 -5.94 0.39
C ASP A 87 12.71 -6.12 -1.11
N ILE A 88 13.51 -5.37 -1.88
CA ILE A 88 13.64 -5.53 -3.33
C ILE A 88 15.12 -5.81 -3.61
N ASP A 89 15.41 -6.91 -4.28
CA ASP A 89 16.76 -7.38 -4.62
C ASP A 89 17.69 -7.45 -3.40
N GLY A 90 17.15 -7.91 -2.27
CA GLY A 90 17.88 -8.06 -1.01
C GLY A 90 18.10 -6.75 -0.23
N LYS A 91 17.59 -5.61 -0.71
CA LYS A 91 17.64 -4.32 -0.01
C LYS A 91 16.27 -3.96 0.57
N THR A 92 16.23 -3.68 1.87
CA THR A 92 15.02 -3.15 2.51
C THR A 92 14.71 -1.75 1.99
N VAL A 93 13.59 -1.63 1.29
CA VAL A 93 13.10 -0.37 0.71
C VAL A 93 11.98 0.24 1.53
N TYR A 94 11.30 -0.56 2.36
CA TYR A 94 10.24 -0.12 3.24
C TYR A 94 10.27 -0.90 4.55
N SER A 95 10.12 -0.19 5.67
CA SER A 95 9.93 -0.75 7.00
C SER A 95 9.05 0.20 7.80
N GLN A 96 7.88 -0.26 8.22
CA GLN A 96 6.96 0.53 9.02
C GLN A 96 6.33 -0.32 10.12
N THR A 97 6.20 0.25 11.31
CA THR A 97 5.37 -0.31 12.38
C THR A 97 4.16 0.57 12.59
N ALA A 98 2.97 -0.01 12.48
CA ALA A 98 1.70 0.68 12.64
C ALA A 98 0.94 0.12 13.84
N LYS A 99 0.54 1.03 14.74
CA LYS A 99 -0.33 0.71 15.88
C LYS A 99 -1.76 0.46 15.40
N PRO A 100 -2.54 -0.40 16.11
CA PRO A 100 -3.94 -0.60 15.80
C PRO A 100 -4.71 0.72 15.83
N ALA A 101 -5.63 0.89 14.89
CA ALA A 101 -6.51 2.05 14.87
C ALA A 101 -7.59 1.98 15.97
N GLY A 102 -8.27 3.10 16.22
CA GLY A 102 -9.42 3.18 17.13
C GLY A 102 -9.05 3.52 18.57
N LEU A 103 -10.00 4.10 19.30
CA LEU A 103 -9.81 4.54 20.70
C LEU A 103 -9.49 3.38 21.65
N SER A 104 -9.95 2.17 21.31
CA SER A 104 -9.77 0.96 22.11
C SER A 104 -8.61 0.07 21.64
N GLY A 105 -7.84 0.51 20.63
CA GLY A 105 -6.71 -0.27 20.10
C GLY A 105 -7.11 -1.60 19.44
N ASP A 106 -8.34 -1.71 18.93
CA ASP A 106 -8.91 -2.95 18.37
C ASP A 106 -9.06 -2.94 16.84
N GLY A 107 -8.69 -1.82 16.19
CA GLY A 107 -8.81 -1.61 14.75
C GLY A 107 -7.66 -2.20 13.92
N ARG A 108 -7.81 -2.09 12.59
CA ARG A 108 -6.81 -2.57 11.61
C ARG A 108 -5.69 -1.55 11.41
N SER A 109 -4.48 -2.05 11.22
CA SER A 109 -3.31 -1.28 10.77
C SER A 109 -3.32 -1.18 9.24
N ARG A 110 -2.86 -0.05 8.70
CA ARG A 110 -2.83 0.23 7.25
C ARG A 110 -1.42 0.52 6.82
N PHE A 111 -1.02 -0.04 5.68
CA PHE A 111 0.29 0.15 5.09
C PHE A 111 0.13 0.54 3.62
N TYR A 112 0.91 1.52 3.22
CA TYR A 112 0.92 2.00 1.84
C TYR A 112 2.33 2.48 1.49
N ASP A 113 2.88 1.92 0.42
CA ASP A 113 4.14 2.36 -0.16
C ASP A 113 4.14 2.06 -1.66
N SER A 114 4.82 2.89 -2.45
CA SER A 114 4.92 2.70 -3.89
C SER A 114 6.34 3.05 -4.33
N ARG A 115 7.00 2.08 -4.96
CA ARG A 115 8.40 2.18 -5.39
C ARG A 115 8.52 1.95 -6.87
N GLU A 116 9.18 2.88 -7.55
CA GLU A 116 9.62 2.69 -8.92
C GLU A 116 10.87 1.81 -8.94
N VAL A 117 10.84 0.79 -9.78
CA VAL A 117 11.96 -0.13 -10.02
C VAL A 117 12.21 -0.22 -11.53
N PRO A 118 13.44 -0.53 -11.98
CA PRO A 118 13.66 -0.84 -13.39
C PRO A 118 12.74 -1.96 -13.88
N ALA A 119 12.39 -1.98 -15.16
CA ALA A 119 11.76 -3.15 -15.74
C ALA A 119 12.78 -4.31 -15.81
N GLY A 120 12.29 -5.55 -15.63
CA GLY A 120 13.12 -6.74 -15.63
C GLY A 120 12.89 -7.64 -14.43
N ARG A 121 13.87 -8.49 -14.14
CA ARG A 121 13.78 -9.52 -13.12
C ARG A 121 14.14 -8.97 -11.75
N HIS A 122 13.23 -9.14 -10.80
CA HIS A 122 13.41 -8.70 -9.42
C HIS A 122 13.05 -9.80 -8.44
N VAL A 123 13.74 -9.81 -7.31
CA VAL A 123 13.38 -10.63 -6.15
C VAL A 123 12.72 -9.73 -5.12
N ILE A 124 11.44 -9.97 -4.86
CA ILE A 124 10.64 -9.17 -3.94
C ILE A 124 10.30 -10.05 -2.75
N ARG A 125 10.62 -9.57 -1.54
CA ARG A 125 10.30 -10.25 -0.28
C ARG A 125 9.51 -9.31 0.60
N ALA A 126 8.38 -9.80 1.10
CA ALA A 126 7.56 -9.08 2.07
C ALA A 126 7.52 -9.86 3.37
N ARG A 127 7.68 -9.16 4.50
CA ARG A 127 7.70 -9.75 5.83
C ARG A 127 6.77 -8.99 6.75
N MET A 128 5.87 -9.70 7.43
CA MET A 128 4.91 -9.11 8.34
C MET A 128 4.99 -9.78 9.71
N ARG A 129 5.03 -8.95 10.74
CA ARG A 129 4.88 -9.36 12.13
C ARG A 129 3.60 -8.75 12.66
N ASP A 130 2.69 -9.62 13.09
CA ASP A 130 1.37 -9.27 13.61
C ASP A 130 1.15 -9.78 15.04
N GLY A 131 2.08 -10.59 15.55
CA GLY A 131 2.08 -11.17 16.90
C GLY A 131 2.78 -10.31 17.96
N GLY A 132 2.69 -10.76 19.21
CA GLY A 132 3.30 -10.09 20.37
C GLY A 132 4.78 -10.44 20.59
N LYS A 133 5.39 -11.27 19.73
CA LYS A 133 6.79 -11.67 19.86
C LYS A 133 7.70 -10.58 19.25
N PRO A 134 8.69 -10.06 19.99
CA PRO A 134 9.58 -9.02 19.48
C PRO A 134 10.55 -9.55 18.40
N ASP A 135 10.84 -10.84 18.42
CA ASP A 135 11.79 -11.49 17.52
C ASP A 135 11.06 -12.34 16.48
N GLY A 136 11.42 -12.14 15.21
CA GLY A 136 10.87 -12.86 14.06
C GLY A 136 9.72 -12.15 13.33
N PHE A 137 9.36 -12.71 12.18
CA PHE A 137 8.19 -12.34 11.39
C PHE A 137 7.22 -13.53 11.37
N ASP A 138 5.93 -13.24 11.51
CA ASP A 138 4.87 -14.25 11.49
C ASP A 138 4.58 -14.72 10.05
N TYR A 139 4.76 -13.82 9.09
CA TYR A 139 4.64 -14.07 7.65
C TYR A 139 5.88 -13.60 6.94
N ASP A 140 6.40 -14.42 6.04
CA ASP A 140 7.63 -14.17 5.31
C ASP A 140 7.55 -14.86 3.96
N GLU A 141 7.27 -14.09 2.92
CA GLU A 141 7.08 -14.60 1.57
C GLU A 141 8.00 -13.88 0.59
N GLN A 142 8.50 -14.64 -0.37
CA GLN A 142 9.40 -14.15 -1.40
C GLN A 142 8.95 -14.66 -2.77
N VAL A 143 8.99 -13.76 -3.75
CA VAL A 143 8.69 -14.07 -5.15
C VAL A 143 9.79 -13.54 -6.05
N GLU A 144 10.11 -14.30 -7.09
CA GLU A 144 10.90 -13.85 -8.22
C GLU A 144 9.94 -13.52 -9.37
N VAL A 145 9.97 -12.28 -9.83
CA VAL A 145 9.03 -11.77 -10.84
C VAL A 145 9.78 -11.05 -11.95
N GLU A 146 9.30 -11.21 -13.17
CA GLU A 146 9.77 -10.44 -14.33
C GLU A 146 8.75 -9.32 -14.60
N LEU A 147 9.12 -8.09 -14.23
CA LEU A 147 8.28 -6.91 -14.33
C LEU A 147 8.39 -6.30 -15.73
N ALA A 148 7.27 -6.22 -16.43
CA ALA A 148 7.18 -5.53 -17.71
C ALA A 148 7.23 -4.00 -17.52
N PRO A 149 7.70 -3.23 -18.53
CA PRO A 149 7.68 -1.78 -18.46
C PRO A 149 6.27 -1.23 -18.25
N ARG A 150 6.13 -0.28 -17.32
CA ARG A 150 4.87 0.33 -16.85
C ARG A 150 3.90 -0.66 -16.18
N GLN A 151 4.36 -1.85 -15.79
CA GLN A 151 3.58 -2.76 -14.97
C GLN A 151 3.46 -2.21 -13.54
N VAL A 152 2.27 -2.38 -12.96
CA VAL A 152 2.06 -2.19 -11.53
C VAL A 152 1.95 -3.57 -10.90
N PHE A 153 2.85 -3.86 -9.99
CA PHE A 153 2.90 -5.08 -9.20
C PHE A 153 2.51 -4.77 -7.77
N VAL A 154 1.50 -5.46 -7.26
CA VAL A 154 0.85 -5.17 -6.00
C VAL A 154 1.17 -6.28 -4.99
N ILE A 155 1.50 -5.85 -3.79
CA ILE A 155 1.68 -6.72 -2.63
C ILE A 155 0.53 -6.44 -1.67
N ASP A 156 -0.26 -7.46 -1.37
CA ASP A 156 -1.36 -7.43 -0.41
C ASP A 156 -1.24 -8.59 0.60
N PHE A 157 -2.19 -8.68 1.51
CA PHE A 157 -2.32 -9.79 2.46
C PHE A 157 -3.65 -10.50 2.27
N ASP A 158 -3.58 -11.78 1.93
CA ASP A 158 -4.74 -12.66 1.83
C ASP A 158 -5.18 -13.09 3.23
N GLU A 159 -6.31 -12.55 3.67
CA GLU A 159 -6.88 -12.85 4.99
C GLU A 159 -7.52 -14.24 5.07
N GLU A 160 -7.85 -14.89 3.95
CA GLU A 160 -8.40 -16.24 3.93
C GLU A 160 -7.30 -17.28 4.04
N ASP A 161 -6.29 -17.18 3.17
CA ASP A 161 -5.17 -18.11 3.11
C ASP A 161 -4.05 -17.80 4.13
N LYS A 162 -4.13 -16.64 4.79
CA LYS A 162 -3.13 -16.16 5.77
C LYS A 162 -1.71 -16.12 5.19
N LYS A 163 -1.58 -15.51 4.02
CA LYS A 163 -0.31 -15.36 3.29
C LYS A 163 -0.20 -13.99 2.63
N LEU A 164 1.02 -13.55 2.34
CA LEU A 164 1.25 -12.37 1.52
C LEU A 164 1.00 -12.74 0.04
N SER A 165 0.20 -11.93 -0.65
CA SER A 165 -0.12 -12.11 -2.07
C SER A 165 0.66 -11.14 -2.93
N PHE A 166 0.93 -11.57 -4.16
CA PHE A 166 1.79 -10.87 -5.13
C PHE A 166 1.11 -10.93 -6.50
N GLU A 167 0.58 -9.81 -6.98
CA GLU A 167 -0.26 -9.72 -8.20
C GLU A 167 0.17 -8.61 -9.17
#